data_AF-A0A2A2R1H6-F1
#
_entry.id   AF-A0A2A2R1H6-F1
#
_cell.length_a   1.000
_cell.length_b   1.000
_cell.length_c   1.000
_cell.angle_alpha   90.00
_cell.angle_beta   90.00
_cell.angle_gamma   90.00
#
_symmetry.space_group_name_H-M   'P 1'
#
loop_
_entity.id
_entity.type
_entity.pdbx_description
1 polymer ?
#
loop_
_entity_poly.entity_id
_entity_poly.type
_entity_poly.pdbx_seq_one_letter_code
_entity_poly.pdbx_strand_id
1 'polypeptide(L)'
;MNLLDIPGYREALEAEADSRAAAFLAIPYFICGVEIHVLTPRLELILDQARSPFFHGGSIRPEHIAQFLWILSPRFSRDPKARARFVKKVCAPLPYQPAVDAINAYLVDMYADAPPAPVERPGCFRPSYWSIAADLVDNFATEYGWTVDISLNLSYPIIWQLVNRQRWRCNPDAIFINPSDKVRRLGLPEQNQKKATS
;
A
#
# COMPACT_ATOMS: atom_id res chain seq x y z
N MET A 1 18.18 -10.62 25.60
CA MET A 1 16.84 -11.21 25.36
C MET A 1 16.70 -11.35 23.86
N ASN A 2 16.47 -12.56 23.34
CA ASN A 2 16.39 -12.77 21.91
C ASN A 2 14.97 -12.42 21.43
N LEU A 3 14.84 -11.49 20.48
CA LEU A 3 13.53 -11.08 19.94
C LEU A 3 12.79 -12.24 19.27
N LEU A 4 13.53 -13.24 18.77
CA LEU A 4 12.99 -14.43 18.12
C LEU A 4 12.25 -15.37 19.11
N ASP A 5 12.37 -15.14 20.41
CA ASP A 5 11.65 -15.91 21.43
C ASP A 5 10.20 -15.39 21.62
N ILE A 6 9.81 -14.29 20.98
CA ILE A 6 8.43 -13.78 21.01
C ILE A 6 7.55 -14.70 20.15
N PRO A 7 6.49 -15.32 20.72
CA PRO A 7 5.62 -16.21 19.96
C PRO A 7 5.05 -15.54 18.70
N GLY A 8 5.17 -16.22 17.55
CA GLY A 8 4.67 -15.73 16.26
C GLY A 8 5.56 -14.69 15.57
N TYR A 9 6.65 -14.22 16.21
CA TYR A 9 7.48 -13.16 15.63
C TYR A 9 8.33 -13.65 14.46
N ARG A 10 8.85 -14.89 14.52
CA ARG A 10 9.61 -15.49 13.41
C ARG A 10 8.73 -15.68 12.19
N GLU A 11 7.54 -16.25 12.39
CA GLU A 11 6.56 -16.49 11.35
C GLU A 11 6.10 -15.17 10.70
N ALA A 12 5.95 -14.11 11.51
CA ALA A 12 5.64 -12.78 11.00
C ALA A 12 6.77 -12.20 10.14
N LEU A 13 8.03 -12.39 10.52
CA LEU A 13 9.19 -11.95 9.72
C LEU A 13 9.31 -12.72 8.40
N GLU A 14 9.07 -14.03 8.42
CA GLU A 14 9.09 -14.87 7.23
C GLU A 14 7.96 -14.46 6.25
N ALA A 15 6.73 -14.31 6.75
CA ALA A 15 5.61 -13.84 5.94
C ALA A 15 5.84 -12.44 5.34
N GLU A 16 6.48 -11.55 6.09
CA GLU A 16 6.86 -10.20 5.63
C GLU A 16 7.91 -10.28 4.52
N ALA A 17 8.93 -11.14 4.66
CA ALA A 17 9.95 -11.37 3.63
C ALA A 17 9.35 -11.95 2.35
N ASP A 18 8.46 -12.94 2.47
CA ASP A 18 7.77 -13.56 1.33
C ASP A 18 6.90 -12.55 0.59
N SER A 19 6.13 -11.73 1.32
CA SER A 19 5.29 -10.67 0.74
C SER A 19 6.13 -9.64 -0.04
N ARG A 20 7.25 -9.21 0.53
CA ARG A 20 8.19 -8.27 -0.12
C ARG A 20 8.80 -8.84 -1.40
N ALA A 21 9.18 -10.11 -1.39
CA ALA A 21 9.72 -10.79 -2.57
C ALA A 21 8.62 -10.97 -3.64
N ALA A 22 7.41 -11.35 -3.24
CA ALA A 22 6.28 -11.55 -4.14
C ALA A 22 5.91 -10.28 -4.92
N ALA A 23 6.12 -9.09 -4.35
CA ALA A 23 5.92 -7.82 -5.04
C ALA A 23 6.69 -7.70 -6.37
N PHE A 24 7.85 -8.35 -6.49
CA PHE A 24 8.70 -8.34 -7.69
C PHE A 24 8.30 -9.40 -8.73
N LEU A 25 7.41 -10.34 -8.38
CA LEU A 25 7.01 -11.43 -9.27
C LEU A 25 5.83 -11.06 -10.19
N ALA A 26 5.29 -9.84 -10.08
CA ALA A 26 4.17 -9.35 -10.88
C ALA A 26 2.94 -10.29 -10.85
N ILE A 27 2.68 -10.90 -9.69
CA ILE A 27 1.56 -11.82 -9.49
C ILE A 27 0.24 -11.02 -9.54
N PRO A 28 -0.80 -11.52 -10.24
CA PRO A 28 -2.11 -10.87 -10.25
C PRO A 28 -2.73 -10.77 -8.85
N TYR A 29 -3.36 -9.63 -8.56
CA TYR A 29 -4.15 -9.45 -7.34
C TYR A 29 -5.62 -9.69 -7.62
N PHE A 30 -6.37 -10.14 -6.61
CA PHE A 30 -7.80 -10.39 -6.72
C PHE A 30 -8.57 -9.70 -5.59
N ILE A 31 -9.62 -8.97 -5.94
CA ILE A 31 -10.60 -8.42 -4.99
C ILE A 31 -11.93 -9.07 -5.27
N CYS A 32 -12.43 -9.88 -4.32
CA CYS A 32 -13.68 -10.62 -4.48
C CYS A 32 -13.79 -11.41 -5.80
N GLY A 33 -12.69 -12.05 -6.23
CA GLY A 33 -12.61 -12.81 -7.48
C GLY A 33 -12.40 -11.97 -8.74
N VAL A 34 -12.25 -10.64 -8.61
CA VAL A 34 -11.95 -9.74 -9.73
C VAL A 34 -10.44 -9.52 -9.81
N GLU A 35 -9.84 -9.93 -10.92
CA GLU A 35 -8.43 -9.66 -11.22
C GLU A 35 -8.19 -8.15 -11.38
N ILE A 36 -7.17 -7.65 -10.68
CA ILE A 36 -6.75 -6.26 -10.68
C ILE A 36 -5.22 -6.14 -10.76
N HIS A 37 -4.75 -5.00 -11.24
CA HIS A 37 -3.34 -4.62 -11.16
C HIS A 37 -2.93 -4.25 -9.73
N VAL A 38 -1.64 -4.43 -9.45
CA VAL A 38 -0.99 -3.84 -8.28
C VAL A 38 -1.01 -2.31 -8.43
N LEU A 39 -1.25 -1.59 -7.33
CA LEU A 39 -1.40 -0.15 -7.37
C LEU A 39 -0.08 0.50 -7.74
N THR A 40 -0.11 1.41 -8.71
CA THR A 40 1.02 2.24 -9.13
C THR A 40 0.71 3.70 -8.87
N PRO A 41 1.71 4.59 -8.80
CA PRO A 41 1.46 6.04 -8.68
C PRO A 41 0.55 6.57 -9.78
N ARG A 42 0.67 6.06 -11.02
CA ARG A 42 -0.20 6.47 -12.12
C ARG A 42 -1.66 6.08 -11.86
N LEU A 43 -1.92 4.87 -11.38
CA LEU A 43 -3.27 4.41 -11.06
C LEU A 43 -3.87 5.17 -9.88
N GLU A 44 -3.06 5.44 -8.85
CA GLU A 44 -3.49 6.29 -7.73
C GLU A 44 -3.84 7.70 -8.19
N LEU A 45 -3.02 8.35 -9.04
CA LEU A 45 -3.34 9.66 -9.59
C LEU A 45 -4.69 9.67 -10.33
N ILE A 46 -5.02 8.60 -11.05
CA ILE A 46 -6.33 8.47 -11.70
C ILE A 46 -7.45 8.37 -10.66
N LEU A 47 -7.26 7.59 -9.59
CA LEU A 47 -8.22 7.45 -8.48
C LEU A 47 -8.40 8.77 -7.70
N ASP A 48 -7.32 9.49 -7.49
CA ASP A 48 -7.27 10.79 -6.82
C ASP A 48 -8.06 11.83 -7.61
N GLN A 49 -7.78 11.96 -8.91
CA GLN A 49 -8.53 12.85 -9.80
C GLN A 49 -10.01 12.45 -9.92
N ALA A 50 -10.30 11.16 -9.77
CA ALA A 50 -11.66 10.65 -9.72
C ALA A 50 -12.35 10.84 -8.36
N ARG A 51 -11.67 11.46 -7.38
CA ARG A 51 -12.12 11.72 -6.00
C ARG A 51 -12.62 10.47 -5.29
N SER A 52 -11.87 9.38 -5.43
CA SER A 52 -12.23 8.11 -4.80
C SER A 52 -12.26 8.25 -3.26
N PRO A 53 -13.36 7.89 -2.57
CA PRO A 53 -13.46 8.00 -1.12
C PRO A 53 -12.52 7.03 -0.37
N PHE A 54 -11.92 6.07 -1.06
CA PHE A 54 -10.89 5.21 -0.49
C PHE A 54 -9.59 5.97 -0.18
N PHE A 55 -9.35 7.11 -0.85
CA PHE A 55 -8.18 7.98 -0.60
C PHE A 55 -8.56 9.29 0.09
N HIS A 56 -9.75 9.82 -0.19
CA HIS A 56 -10.22 11.11 0.32
C HIS A 56 -11.11 11.01 1.56
N GLY A 57 -11.47 9.79 1.97
CA GLY A 57 -12.49 9.54 2.99
C GLY A 57 -13.91 9.86 2.50
N GLY A 58 -14.87 9.82 3.42
CA GLY A 58 -16.30 10.03 3.14
C GLY A 58 -17.08 8.73 2.98
N SER A 59 -18.33 8.84 2.52
CA SER A 59 -19.22 7.69 2.40
C SER A 59 -18.92 6.87 1.14
N ILE A 60 -18.58 5.60 1.34
CA ILE A 60 -18.39 4.64 0.25
C ILE A 60 -19.78 4.22 -0.25
N ARG A 61 -19.90 4.03 -1.57
CA ARG A 61 -21.12 3.63 -2.28
C ARG A 61 -20.75 2.60 -3.34
N PRO A 62 -21.69 1.79 -3.86
CA PRO A 62 -21.40 0.79 -4.89
C PRO A 62 -20.69 1.35 -6.13
N GLU A 63 -20.99 2.59 -6.52
CA GLU A 63 -20.34 3.24 -7.67
C GLU A 63 -18.85 3.49 -7.43
N HIS A 64 -18.46 3.75 -6.18
CA HIS A 64 -17.06 3.96 -5.80
C HIS A 64 -16.26 2.65 -5.86
N ILE A 65 -16.87 1.51 -5.48
CA ILE A 65 -16.29 0.17 -5.65
C ILE A 65 -16.09 -0.12 -7.14
N ALA A 66 -17.13 0.11 -7.94
CA ALA A 66 -17.08 -0.11 -9.38
C ALA A 66 -16.04 0.77 -10.08
N GLN A 67 -15.92 2.04 -9.67
CA GLN A 67 -14.90 2.96 -10.14
C GLN A 67 -13.49 2.47 -9.80
N PHE A 68 -13.26 2.05 -8.55
CA PHE A 68 -11.97 1.53 -8.08
C PHE A 68 -11.56 0.30 -8.89
N LEU A 69 -12.42 -0.73 -8.94
CA LEU A 69 -12.15 -1.97 -9.66
C LEU A 69 -11.98 -1.75 -11.16
N TRP A 70 -12.69 -0.80 -11.75
CA TRP A 70 -12.53 -0.47 -13.18
C TRP A 70 -11.17 0.14 -13.47
N ILE A 71 -10.72 1.10 -12.66
CA ILE A 71 -9.43 1.78 -12.86
C ILE A 71 -8.27 0.79 -12.72
N LEU A 72 -8.35 -0.13 -11.76
CA LEU A 72 -7.31 -1.14 -11.56
C LEU A 72 -7.44 -2.37 -12.46
N SER A 73 -8.50 -2.47 -13.26
CA SER A 73 -8.70 -3.65 -14.12
C SER A 73 -7.62 -3.73 -15.22
N PRO A 74 -7.13 -4.94 -15.57
CA PRO A 74 -6.31 -5.15 -16.78
C PRO A 74 -6.98 -4.74 -18.09
N ARG A 75 -8.30 -4.50 -18.06
CA ARG A 75 -9.09 -4.06 -19.21
C ARG A 75 -9.44 -2.57 -19.14
N PHE A 76 -8.84 -1.82 -18.22
CA PHE A 76 -9.11 -0.40 -18.05
C PHE A 76 -8.94 0.33 -19.37
N SER A 77 -9.95 1.10 -19.74
CA SER A 77 -9.91 2.01 -20.88
C SER A 77 -10.82 3.21 -20.62
N ARG A 78 -10.65 4.25 -21.42
CA ARG A 78 -11.52 5.44 -21.37
C ARG A 78 -12.84 5.25 -22.13
N ASP A 79 -13.08 4.08 -22.74
CA ASP A 79 -14.33 3.79 -23.46
C ASP A 79 -15.51 3.61 -22.46
N PRO A 80 -16.53 4.48 -22.51
CA PRO A 80 -17.70 4.36 -21.64
C PRO A 80 -18.45 3.03 -21.83
N LYS A 81 -18.44 2.45 -23.04
CA LYS A 81 -19.11 1.18 -23.32
C LYS A 81 -18.36 0.01 -22.67
N ALA A 82 -17.03 -0.01 -22.73
CA ALA A 82 -16.22 -0.98 -22.02
C ALA A 82 -16.44 -0.91 -20.51
N ARG A 83 -16.46 0.30 -19.94
CA ARG A 83 -16.78 0.51 -18.52
C ARG A 83 -18.17 -0.02 -18.17
N ALA A 84 -19.20 0.33 -18.94
CA ALA A 84 -20.57 -0.13 -18.67
C ALA A 84 -20.69 -1.67 -18.70
N ARG A 85 -20.01 -2.32 -19.65
CA ARG A 85 -19.95 -3.79 -19.72
C ARG A 85 -19.26 -4.38 -18.49
N PHE A 86 -18.15 -3.78 -18.04
CA PHE A 86 -17.45 -4.20 -16.83
C PHE A 86 -18.34 -4.08 -15.61
N VAL A 87 -18.94 -2.92 -15.36
CA VAL A 87 -19.80 -2.69 -14.18
C VAL A 87 -20.95 -3.68 -14.15
N LYS A 88 -21.63 -3.89 -15.29
CA LYS A 88 -22.76 -4.84 -15.39
C LYS A 88 -22.34 -6.28 -15.13
N LYS A 89 -21.20 -6.72 -15.66
CA LYS A 89 -20.77 -8.13 -15.60
C LYS A 89 -20.03 -8.48 -14.30
N VAL A 90 -19.21 -7.55 -13.81
CA VAL A 90 -18.24 -7.79 -12.75
C VAL A 90 -18.71 -7.20 -11.43
N CYS A 91 -19.20 -5.96 -11.43
CA CYS A 91 -19.52 -5.25 -10.19
C CYS A 91 -20.95 -5.50 -9.68
N ALA A 92 -21.92 -5.71 -10.57
CA ALA A 92 -23.31 -5.96 -10.18
C ALA A 92 -23.52 -7.17 -9.22
N PRO A 93 -22.79 -8.30 -9.34
CA PRO A 93 -22.93 -9.42 -8.41
C PRO A 93 -22.07 -9.29 -7.14
N LEU A 94 -21.26 -8.24 -6.99
CA LEU A 94 -20.34 -8.15 -5.85
C LEU A 94 -21.07 -7.84 -4.55
N PRO A 95 -20.79 -8.58 -3.47
CA PRO A 95 -21.32 -8.25 -2.17
C PRO A 95 -20.67 -6.95 -1.67
N TYR A 96 -21.50 -5.97 -1.30
CA TYR A 96 -21.04 -4.61 -0.98
C TYR A 96 -19.99 -4.57 0.14
N GLN A 97 -20.33 -5.05 1.34
CA GLN A 97 -19.42 -4.94 2.50
C GLN A 97 -18.13 -5.73 2.31
N PRO A 98 -18.15 -7.01 1.87
CA PRO A 98 -16.91 -7.75 1.61
C PRO A 98 -16.03 -7.09 0.54
N ALA A 99 -16.61 -6.42 -0.46
CA ALA A 99 -15.84 -5.69 -1.45
C ALA A 99 -15.15 -4.45 -0.85
N VAL A 100 -15.82 -3.71 0.04
CA VAL A 100 -15.19 -2.61 0.79
C VAL A 100 -14.02 -3.12 1.64
N ASP A 101 -14.26 -4.18 2.39
CA ASP A 101 -13.24 -4.76 3.28
C ASP A 101 -12.03 -5.28 2.48
N ALA A 102 -12.28 -5.94 1.35
CA ALA A 102 -11.23 -6.44 0.47
C ALA A 102 -10.44 -5.31 -0.21
N ILE A 103 -11.07 -4.19 -0.59
CA ILE A 103 -10.35 -3.01 -1.10
C ILE A 103 -9.47 -2.40 -0.01
N ASN A 104 -9.98 -2.27 1.22
CA ASN A 104 -9.18 -1.74 2.32
C ASN A 104 -8.00 -2.64 2.66
N ALA A 105 -8.21 -3.97 2.69
CA ALA A 105 -7.12 -4.94 2.89
C ALA A 105 -6.07 -4.84 1.78
N TYR A 106 -6.51 -4.76 0.52
CA TYR A 106 -5.63 -4.53 -0.62
C TYR A 106 -4.79 -3.24 -0.45
N LEU A 107 -5.41 -2.13 -0.04
CA LEU A 107 -4.68 -0.87 0.17
C LEU A 107 -3.68 -1.01 1.32
N VAL A 108 -4.02 -1.69 2.42
CA VAL A 108 -3.06 -1.97 3.50
C VAL A 108 -1.83 -2.72 2.95
N ASP A 109 -2.03 -3.71 2.08
CA ASP A 109 -0.92 -4.43 1.47
C ASP A 109 -0.08 -3.54 0.54
N MET A 110 -0.70 -2.66 -0.25
CA MET A 110 0.00 -1.75 -1.15
C MET A 110 0.93 -0.77 -0.41
N TYR A 111 0.56 -0.36 0.81
CA TYR A 111 1.29 0.59 1.63
C TYR A 111 1.95 -0.07 2.86
N ALA A 112 2.13 -1.40 2.87
CA ALA A 112 2.66 -2.12 4.04
C ALA A 112 4.06 -1.64 4.47
N ASP A 113 4.89 -1.25 3.51
CA ASP A 113 6.24 -0.70 3.73
C ASP A 113 6.29 0.84 3.64
N ALA A 114 5.15 1.51 3.49
CA ALA A 114 5.13 2.95 3.32
C ALA A 114 5.74 3.65 4.55
N PRO A 115 6.57 4.69 4.34
CA PRO A 115 7.11 5.45 5.45
C PRO A 115 5.97 6.07 6.27
N PRO A 116 6.10 6.21 7.59
CA PRO A 116 5.11 6.90 8.38
C PRO A 116 4.92 8.31 7.84
N ALA A 117 3.66 8.75 7.78
CA ALA A 117 3.37 10.14 7.47
C ALA A 117 4.15 11.04 8.43
N PRO A 118 4.79 12.12 7.95
CA PRO A 118 5.48 13.05 8.82
C PRO A 118 4.47 13.55 9.87
N VAL A 119 4.80 13.34 11.14
CA VAL A 119 3.99 13.85 12.25
C VAL A 119 4.10 15.37 12.20
N GLU A 120 3.08 16.04 11.68
CA GLU A 120 2.99 17.49 11.78
C GLU A 120 2.97 17.85 13.26
N ARG A 121 3.99 18.59 13.72
CA ARG A 121 3.97 19.15 15.07
C ARG A 121 2.83 20.17 15.12
N PRO A 122 2.05 20.24 16.21
CA PRO A 122 1.01 21.25 16.36
C PRO A 122 1.58 22.65 16.07
N GLY A 123 0.96 23.38 15.13
CA GLY A 123 1.40 24.72 14.70
C GLY A 123 2.48 24.76 13.61
N CYS A 124 2.98 23.61 13.15
CA CYS A 124 3.94 23.50 12.05
C CYS A 124 3.30 22.89 10.80
N PHE A 125 2.31 23.58 10.22
CA PHE A 125 1.84 23.24 8.87
C PHE A 125 2.92 23.65 7.87
N ARG A 126 3.49 22.68 7.15
CA ARG A 126 4.37 22.96 6.02
C ARG A 126 3.65 22.52 4.76
N PRO A 127 3.15 23.45 3.92
CA PRO A 127 2.55 23.05 2.66
C PRO A 127 3.59 22.30 1.85
N SER A 128 3.23 21.12 1.33
CA SER A 128 4.06 20.47 0.33
C SER A 128 4.05 21.34 -0.93
N TYR A 129 5.23 21.69 -1.43
CA TYR A 129 5.36 22.45 -2.66
C TYR A 129 5.25 21.56 -3.91
N TRP A 130 5.23 20.24 -3.74
CA TRP A 130 5.15 19.25 -4.81
C TRP A 130 4.24 18.07 -4.44
N SER A 131 3.81 17.31 -5.45
CA SER A 131 3.03 16.09 -5.25
C SER A 131 3.95 14.91 -4.93
N ILE A 132 3.41 13.87 -4.30
CA ILE A 132 4.14 12.62 -4.05
C ILE A 132 4.66 11.98 -5.33
N ALA A 133 3.93 12.12 -6.44
CA ALA A 133 4.36 11.63 -7.75
C ALA A 133 5.60 12.36 -8.25
N ALA A 134 5.68 13.69 -8.07
CA ALA A 134 6.86 14.47 -8.43
C ALA A 134 8.06 14.09 -7.55
N ASP A 135 7.85 13.89 -6.25
CA ASP A 135 8.88 13.45 -5.30
C ASP A 135 9.48 12.09 -5.71
N LEU A 136 8.61 11.11 -5.99
CA LEU A 136 9.03 9.77 -6.43
C LEU A 136 9.80 9.81 -7.76
N VAL A 137 9.31 10.61 -8.72
CA VAL A 137 9.99 10.77 -10.01
C VAL A 137 11.37 11.39 -9.83
N ASP A 138 11.50 12.46 -9.06
CA ASP A 138 12.78 13.14 -8.83
C ASP A 138 13.78 12.23 -8.10
N ASN A 139 13.33 11.55 -7.05
CA ASN A 139 14.13 10.59 -6.28
C ASN A 139 14.65 9.46 -7.17
N PHE A 140 13.79 8.84 -7.99
CA PHE A 140 14.20 7.72 -8.85
C PHE A 140 14.97 8.14 -10.10
N ALA A 141 14.70 9.33 -10.65
CA ALA A 141 15.52 9.89 -11.71
C ALA A 141 16.95 10.15 -11.22
N THR A 142 17.08 10.73 -10.02
CA THR A 142 18.40 11.03 -9.42
C THR A 142 19.16 9.76 -9.04
N GLU A 143 18.50 8.79 -8.40
CA GLU A 143 19.16 7.59 -7.89
C GLU A 143 19.44 6.55 -8.98
N TYR A 144 18.51 6.35 -9.92
CA TYR A 144 18.54 5.23 -10.87
C TYR A 144 18.55 5.67 -12.34
N GLY A 145 18.42 6.97 -12.63
CA GLY A 145 18.29 7.46 -14.00
C GLY A 145 16.96 7.07 -14.66
N TRP A 146 15.94 6.70 -13.88
CA TRP A 146 14.66 6.26 -14.41
C TRP A 146 13.84 7.43 -14.98
N THR A 147 13.10 7.14 -16.04
CA THR A 147 12.19 8.09 -16.65
C THR A 147 10.92 8.23 -15.81
N VAL A 148 10.17 9.32 -16.04
CA VAL A 148 8.83 9.53 -15.48
C VAL A 148 7.93 8.32 -15.70
N ASP A 149 7.97 7.73 -16.90
CA ASP A 149 7.12 6.59 -17.24
C ASP A 149 7.48 5.33 -16.46
N ILE A 150 8.77 5.06 -16.22
CA ILE A 150 9.18 3.92 -15.40
C ILE A 150 8.73 4.16 -13.96
N SER A 151 9.09 5.31 -13.37
CA SER A 151 8.81 5.64 -11.98
C SER A 151 7.31 5.58 -11.64
N LEU A 152 6.45 6.09 -12.51
CA LEU A 152 5.00 6.12 -12.27
C LEU A 152 4.29 4.78 -12.55
N ASN A 153 4.95 3.82 -13.19
CA ASN A 153 4.39 2.50 -13.48
C ASN A 153 4.96 1.39 -12.58
N LEU A 154 5.86 1.71 -11.65
CA LEU A 154 6.26 0.78 -10.60
C LEU A 154 5.13 0.57 -9.59
N SER A 155 5.06 -0.63 -9.05
CA SER A 155 4.09 -0.96 -8.00
C SER A 155 4.50 -0.33 -6.67
N TYR A 156 3.52 0.10 -5.87
CA TYR A 156 3.78 0.68 -4.56
C TYR A 156 4.58 -0.22 -3.62
N PRO A 157 4.31 -1.53 -3.51
CA PRO A 157 5.14 -2.44 -2.73
C PRO A 157 6.64 -2.42 -3.12
N ILE A 158 6.96 -2.25 -4.41
CA ILE A 158 8.36 -2.10 -4.86
C ILE A 158 8.89 -0.70 -4.49
N ILE A 159 8.11 0.34 -4.79
CA ILE A 159 8.48 1.74 -4.51
C ILE A 159 8.85 1.92 -3.05
N TRP A 160 8.03 1.42 -2.12
CA TRP A 160 8.29 1.59 -0.69
C TRP A 160 9.53 0.86 -0.20
N GLN A 161 9.80 -0.34 -0.73
CA GLN A 161 11.06 -1.03 -0.45
C GLN A 161 12.28 -0.24 -0.94
N LEU A 162 12.21 0.36 -2.14
CA LEU A 162 13.29 1.19 -2.69
C LEU A 162 13.48 2.50 -1.89
N VAL A 163 12.39 3.18 -1.53
CA VAL A 163 12.43 4.38 -0.69
C VAL A 163 13.02 4.06 0.68
N ASN A 164 12.61 2.96 1.32
CA ASN A 164 13.19 2.56 2.61
C ASN A 164 14.68 2.22 2.48
N ARG A 165 15.09 1.58 1.37
CA ARG A 165 16.50 1.31 1.08
C ARG A 165 17.30 2.61 0.92
N GLN A 166 16.76 3.62 0.24
CA GLN A 166 17.37 4.95 0.12
C GLN A 166 17.50 5.61 1.49
N ARG A 167 16.41 5.65 2.28
CA ARG A 167 16.39 6.23 3.62
C ARG A 167 17.44 5.61 4.54
N TRP A 168 17.59 4.28 4.51
CA TRP A 168 18.59 3.57 5.30
C TRP A 168 20.04 3.97 4.93
N ARG A 169 20.31 4.21 3.64
CA ARG A 169 21.65 4.66 3.19
C ARG A 169 21.94 6.08 3.64
N CYS A 170 20.96 6.98 3.57
CA CYS A 170 21.12 8.38 3.97
C CYS A 170 21.15 8.55 5.49
N ASN A 171 20.41 7.73 6.21
CA ASN A 171 20.33 7.73 7.66
C ASN A 171 20.21 6.29 8.19
N PRO A 172 21.31 5.67 8.64
CA PRO A 172 21.29 4.33 9.24
C PRO A 172 20.39 4.21 10.47
N ASP A 173 20.11 5.33 11.16
CA ASP A 173 19.24 5.41 12.33
C ASP A 173 17.77 5.70 11.96
N ALA A 174 17.42 5.63 10.67
CA ALA A 174 16.04 5.81 10.22
C ALA A 174 15.15 4.73 10.86
N ILE A 175 14.02 5.18 11.42
CA ILE A 175 13.01 4.28 11.98
C ILE A 175 12.13 3.78 10.83
N PHE A 176 12.04 2.45 10.73
CA PHE A 176 11.12 1.73 9.86
C PHE A 176 10.02 1.13 10.72
N ILE A 177 8.78 1.17 10.20
CA ILE A 177 7.63 0.54 10.84
C ILE A 177 7.26 -0.64 9.97
N ASN A 178 7.46 -1.84 10.50
CA ASN A 178 7.19 -3.08 9.80
C ASN A 178 5.90 -3.73 10.33
N PRO A 179 5.15 -4.47 9.49
CA PRO A 179 4.01 -5.26 9.96
C PRO A 179 4.34 -6.17 11.16
N SER A 180 5.51 -6.80 11.17
CA SER A 180 6.00 -7.64 12.29
C SER A 180 6.21 -6.86 13.60
N ASP A 181 6.40 -5.54 13.58
CA ASP A 181 6.54 -4.73 14.81
C ASP A 181 5.28 -4.78 15.68
N LYS A 182 4.10 -5.02 15.08
CA LYS A 182 2.85 -5.21 15.83
C LYS A 182 2.91 -6.45 16.71
N VAL A 183 3.42 -7.57 16.18
CA VAL A 183 3.58 -8.83 16.92
C VAL A 183 4.60 -8.64 18.05
N ARG A 184 5.73 -7.99 17.74
CA ARG A 184 6.73 -7.62 18.74
C ARG A 184 6.12 -6.79 19.87
N ARG A 185 5.34 -5.75 19.54
CA ARG A 185 4.71 -4.85 20.53
C ARG A 185 3.73 -5.59 21.44
N LEU A 186 2.95 -6.52 20.90
CA LEU A 186 1.95 -7.28 21.66
C LEU A 186 2.59 -8.36 22.56
N GLY A 187 3.71 -8.96 22.15
CA GLY A 187 4.38 -10.02 22.94
C GLY A 187 5.26 -9.51 24.09
N LEU A 188 5.72 -8.25 24.05
CA LEU A 188 6.61 -7.67 25.07
C LEU A 188 5.99 -7.63 26.50
N PRO A 189 4.73 -7.21 26.70
CA PRO A 189 4.11 -7.19 28.02
C PRO A 189 3.98 -8.57 28.68
N GLU A 190 3.59 -9.60 27.92
CA GLU A 190 3.40 -10.96 28.44
C GLU A 190 4.71 -11.59 28.93
N GLN A 191 5.81 -11.34 28.24
CA GLN A 191 7.12 -11.85 28.64
C GLN A 191 7.73 -11.09 29.82
N ASN A 192 7.47 -9.79 29.94
CA ASN A 192 7.85 -9.01 31.12
C ASN A 192 7.11 -9.48 32.38
N GLN A 193 5.84 -9.88 32.26
CA GLN A 193 5.09 -10.49 33.36
C GLN A 193 5.66 -11.84 33.77
N LYS A 194 5.98 -12.74 32.82
CA LYS A 194 6.60 -14.05 33.12
C LYS A 194 7.92 -13.91 33.87
N LYS A 195 8.75 -12.93 33.52
CA LYS A 195 10.02 -12.65 34.22
C LYS A 195 9.82 -12.08 35.63
N ALA A 196 8.77 -11.31 35.87
CA ALA A 196 8.48 -10.79 37.21
C ALA A 196 7.99 -11.88 38.18
N THR A 197 7.48 -12.99 37.66
CA THR A 197 6.99 -14.15 38.42
C THR A 197 7.98 -15.32 38.49
N SER A 198 9.15 -15.20 37.86
CA SER A 198 10.24 -16.20 37.87
C SER A 198 11.33 -15.78 38.83
#